data_AF-A0A800K436-F1
#
_entry.id   AF-A0A800K436-F1
#
_cell.length_a   1.000
_cell.length_b   1.000
_cell.length_c   1.000
_cell.angle_alpha   90.00
_cell.angle_beta   90.00
_cell.angle_gamma   90.00
#
_symmetry.space_group_name_H-M   'P 1'
#
loop_
_entity.id
_entity.type
_entity.pdbx_description
1 polymer ?
#
loop_
_entity_poly.entity_id
_entity_poly.type
_entity_poly.pdbx_seq_one_letter_code
_entity_poly.pdbx_strand_id
1 'polypeptide(L)'
;MNSTDFQLTEQHIERFNTFGYLGFPGLLADRADAIIEAFDEVWAERGGGHDGNDHGEAARSCIVPFIDQHEYLCSLLDDPRILAIQKGLLGDDFNYMGSDGNYYVGDTGWHSDGWHEGITHLKIAFYLDSLTRDTGCLRVIPGSHLRDTPYADTIMKKIGHSVDEWGLAGDEVPAMALETNPG
;
A
#
# COMPACT_ATOMS: atom_id res chain seq x y z
N MET A 1 3.74 13.90 17.68
CA MET A 1 2.42 13.79 18.36
C MET A 1 2.47 12.58 19.26
N ASN A 2 1.85 12.60 20.44
CA ASN A 2 1.71 11.36 21.22
C ASN A 2 0.88 10.37 20.40
N SER A 3 1.37 9.14 20.28
CA SER A 3 0.80 8.07 19.44
C SER A 3 -0.68 7.77 19.72
N THR A 4 -1.23 8.19 20.86
CA THR A 4 -2.61 7.94 21.29
C THR A 4 -3.64 8.96 20.80
N ASP A 5 -3.21 10.11 20.29
CA ASP A 5 -4.13 11.25 20.05
C ASP A 5 -4.54 11.37 18.58
N PHE A 6 -4.02 10.51 17.70
CA PHE A 6 -4.41 10.53 16.30
C PHE A 6 -5.86 10.10 16.14
N GLN A 7 -6.61 10.86 15.35
CA GLN A 7 -7.98 10.57 15.00
C GLN A 7 -8.18 10.79 13.50
N LEU A 8 -8.85 9.86 12.85
CA LEU A 8 -9.30 10.05 11.47
C LEU A 8 -10.46 11.06 11.48
N THR A 9 -10.34 12.12 10.69
CA THR A 9 -11.36 13.18 10.64
C THR A 9 -12.36 12.91 9.52
N GLU A 10 -13.55 13.50 9.60
CA GLU A 10 -14.55 13.45 8.52
C GLU A 10 -13.96 13.89 7.17
N GLN A 11 -13.11 14.94 7.15
CA GLN A 11 -12.43 15.37 5.92
C GLN A 11 -11.44 14.35 5.35
N HIS A 12 -10.87 13.46 6.17
CA HIS A 12 -10.06 12.35 5.67
C HIS A 12 -10.96 11.30 5.03
N ILE A 13 -12.08 10.96 5.68
CA ILE A 13 -13.07 10.00 5.17
C ILE A 13 -13.62 10.47 3.82
N GLU A 14 -14.04 11.74 3.71
CA GLU A 14 -14.56 12.30 2.45
C GLU A 14 -13.51 12.29 1.32
N ARG A 15 -12.23 12.56 1.65
CA ARG A 15 -11.14 12.44 0.67
C ARG A 15 -10.92 11.01 0.22
N PHE A 16 -10.96 10.05 1.14
CA PHE A 16 -10.85 8.63 0.80
C PHE A 16 -12.02 8.19 -0.10
N ASN A 17 -13.25 8.53 0.28
CA ASN A 17 -14.44 8.20 -0.50
C ASN A 17 -14.40 8.81 -1.90
N THR A 18 -13.88 10.03 -2.04
CA THR A 18 -13.81 10.75 -3.33
C THR A 18 -12.65 10.25 -4.21
N PHE A 19 -11.46 10.09 -3.64
CA PHE A 19 -10.22 9.88 -4.41
C PHE A 19 -9.66 8.46 -4.32
N GLY A 20 -10.09 7.66 -3.35
CA GLY A 20 -9.74 6.25 -3.22
C GLY A 20 -8.46 5.96 -2.45
N TYR A 21 -7.79 6.97 -1.91
CA TYR A 21 -6.57 6.82 -1.14
C TYR A 21 -6.37 7.95 -0.12
N LEU A 22 -5.50 7.71 0.86
CA LEU A 22 -4.99 8.70 1.79
C LEU A 22 -3.49 8.49 1.97
N GLY A 23 -2.75 9.59 2.15
CA GLY A 23 -1.34 9.55 2.57
C GLY A 23 -1.21 10.14 3.96
N PHE A 24 -0.39 9.50 4.81
CA PHE A 24 -0.08 9.98 6.16
C PHE A 24 1.43 10.08 6.40
N PRO A 25 2.15 10.98 5.71
CA PRO A 25 3.59 11.14 5.91
C PRO A 25 3.93 11.52 7.35
N GLY A 26 4.88 10.82 7.94
CA GLY A 26 5.38 11.04 9.30
C GLY A 26 4.48 10.52 10.42
N LEU A 27 3.41 9.78 10.10
CA LEU A 27 2.46 9.27 11.10
C LEU A 27 3.12 8.27 12.06
N LEU A 28 4.04 7.46 11.55
CA LEU A 28 4.78 6.42 12.27
C LEU A 28 6.29 6.70 12.32
N ALA A 29 6.70 7.96 12.11
CA ALA A 29 8.11 8.36 12.14
C ALA A 29 8.80 8.04 13.47
N ASP A 30 8.07 7.97 14.59
CA ASP A 30 8.61 7.58 15.90
C ASP A 30 9.05 6.11 15.99
N ARG A 31 8.70 5.29 14.99
CA ARG A 31 8.98 3.86 14.95
C ARG A 31 9.40 3.32 13.60
N ALA A 32 9.66 4.19 12.62
CA ALA A 32 10.06 3.79 11.28
C ALA A 32 11.28 2.86 11.32
N ASP A 33 12.31 3.23 12.09
CA ASP A 33 13.54 2.42 12.23
C ASP A 33 13.26 1.02 12.78
N ALA A 34 12.39 0.91 13.80
CA ALA A 34 12.02 -0.38 14.38
C ALA A 34 11.20 -1.26 13.41
N ILE A 35 10.39 -0.65 12.55
CA ILE A 35 9.66 -1.37 11.50
C ILE A 35 10.64 -1.89 10.44
N ILE A 36 11.63 -1.07 10.04
CA ILE A 36 12.66 -1.45 9.07
C ILE A 36 13.51 -2.60 9.63
N GLU A 37 13.99 -2.48 10.87
CA GLU A 37 14.79 -3.54 11.52
C GLU A 37 14.02 -4.86 11.57
N ALA A 38 12.77 -4.85 12.04
CA ALA A 38 11.94 -6.05 12.09
C ALA A 38 11.59 -6.61 10.70
N PHE A 39 11.46 -5.77 9.68
CA PHE A 39 11.29 -6.19 8.30
C PHE A 39 12.53 -6.94 7.79
N ASP A 40 13.73 -6.40 8.04
CA ASP A 40 14.99 -7.01 7.65
C ASP A 40 15.25 -8.33 8.40
N GLU A 41 14.88 -8.41 9.68
CA GLU A 41 14.96 -9.64 10.47
C GLU A 41 14.14 -10.77 9.86
N VAL A 42 12.89 -10.51 9.43
CA VAL A 42 12.05 -11.52 8.74
C VAL A 42 12.73 -12.02 7.48
N TRP A 43 13.31 -11.14 6.66
CA TRP A 43 14.01 -11.54 5.45
C TRP A 43 15.28 -12.35 5.75
N ALA A 44 16.05 -11.95 6.74
CA ALA A 44 17.26 -12.66 7.17
C ALA A 44 16.93 -14.09 7.65
N GLU A 45 15.85 -14.27 8.41
CA GLU A 45 15.41 -15.57 8.91
C GLU A 45 14.86 -16.50 7.82
N ARG A 46 14.25 -15.94 6.77
CA ARG A 46 13.62 -16.71 5.68
C ARG A 46 14.52 -16.98 4.47
N GLY A 47 15.76 -16.53 4.52
CA GLY A 47 16.77 -16.76 3.48
C GLY A 47 16.73 -15.74 2.35
N GLY A 48 16.15 -14.56 2.54
CA GLY A 48 16.05 -13.55 1.48
C GLY A 48 14.99 -13.89 0.43
N GLY A 49 15.18 -13.40 -0.78
CA GLY A 49 14.26 -13.44 -1.92
C GLY A 49 13.86 -14.83 -2.46
N HIS A 50 13.82 -14.97 -3.79
CA HIS A 50 13.33 -16.20 -4.42
C HIS A 50 14.19 -17.43 -4.07
N ASP A 51 13.53 -18.54 -3.72
CA ASP A 51 14.13 -19.84 -3.39
C ASP A 51 15.11 -19.82 -2.20
N GLY A 52 14.97 -18.87 -1.26
CA GLY A 52 15.81 -18.78 -0.07
C GLY A 52 17.25 -18.31 -0.36
N ASN A 53 17.42 -17.52 -1.42
CA ASN A 53 18.66 -16.79 -1.71
C ASN A 53 18.46 -15.29 -1.45
N ASP A 54 19.56 -14.55 -1.27
CA ASP A 54 19.53 -13.09 -1.20
C ASP A 54 18.72 -12.47 -2.36
N HIS A 55 18.04 -11.36 -2.09
CA HIS A 55 17.27 -10.66 -3.10
C HIS A 55 18.17 -10.21 -4.26
N GLY A 56 18.05 -10.87 -5.41
CA GLY A 56 18.66 -10.42 -6.64
C GLY A 56 17.81 -9.32 -7.28
N GLU A 57 18.45 -8.23 -7.71
CA GLU A 57 17.84 -7.09 -8.43
C GLU A 57 17.26 -7.45 -9.82
N ALA A 58 16.97 -8.73 -10.07
CA ALA A 58 16.41 -9.25 -11.32
C ALA A 58 14.90 -9.48 -11.26
N ALA A 59 14.34 -9.72 -10.07
CA ALA A 59 12.91 -9.98 -9.90
C ALA A 59 12.41 -9.57 -8.52
N ARG A 60 11.17 -9.07 -8.44
CA ARG A 60 10.48 -8.81 -7.17
C ARG A 60 10.57 -10.04 -6.27
N SER A 61 10.82 -9.84 -4.99
CA SER A 61 10.71 -10.89 -3.97
C SER A 61 9.58 -10.57 -3.01
N CYS A 62 8.81 -11.58 -2.61
CA CYS A 62 7.61 -11.41 -1.80
C CYS A 62 7.49 -12.56 -0.80
N ILE A 63 7.23 -12.23 0.47
CA ILE A 63 6.89 -13.18 1.53
C ILE A 63 5.44 -12.92 1.97
N VAL A 64 4.64 -13.99 2.04
CA VAL A 64 3.25 -13.98 2.51
C VAL A 64 2.96 -15.19 3.41
N PRO A 65 2.19 -15.05 4.51
CA PRO A 65 1.85 -13.78 5.17
C PRO A 65 3.10 -13.14 5.81
N PHE A 66 3.22 -11.81 5.88
CA PHE A 66 4.46 -11.16 6.30
C PHE A 66 4.52 -10.74 7.77
N ILE A 67 3.67 -9.78 8.19
CA ILE A 67 3.75 -9.19 9.53
C ILE A 67 3.47 -10.23 10.63
N ASP A 68 2.73 -11.27 10.30
CA ASP A 68 2.43 -12.42 11.17
C ASP A 68 3.68 -13.22 11.59
N GLN A 69 4.82 -13.02 10.89
CA GLN A 69 6.06 -13.73 11.16
C GLN A 69 6.93 -13.06 12.22
N HIS A 70 6.59 -11.84 12.67
CA HIS A 70 7.38 -11.10 13.63
C HIS A 70 6.50 -10.44 14.69
N GLU A 71 6.78 -10.67 15.98
CA GLU A 71 5.94 -10.20 17.10
C GLU A 71 5.71 -8.68 17.05
N TYR A 72 6.78 -7.91 16.80
CA TYR A 72 6.69 -6.45 16.67
C TYR A 72 5.82 -6.01 15.49
N LEU A 73 6.01 -6.59 14.29
CA LEU A 73 5.23 -6.20 13.11
C LEU A 73 3.75 -6.57 13.27
N CYS A 74 3.48 -7.76 13.82
CA CYS A 74 2.12 -8.21 14.12
C CYS A 74 1.40 -7.25 15.09
N SER A 75 2.12 -6.74 16.10
CA SER A 75 1.57 -5.77 17.06
C SER A 75 1.11 -4.45 16.44
N LEU A 76 1.54 -4.12 15.22
CA LEU A 76 1.09 -2.92 14.51
C LEU A 76 -0.41 -2.98 14.16
N LEU A 77 -1.00 -4.18 14.07
CA LEU A 77 -2.45 -4.33 13.92
C LEU A 77 -3.22 -3.65 15.06
N ASP A 78 -2.63 -3.58 16.25
CA ASP A 78 -3.20 -2.95 17.44
C ASP A 78 -2.71 -1.51 17.66
N ASP A 79 -1.88 -0.95 16.76
CA ASP A 79 -1.44 0.45 16.92
C ASP A 79 -2.66 1.39 16.85
N PRO A 80 -2.83 2.31 17.83
CA PRO A 80 -4.02 3.16 17.89
C PRO A 80 -4.20 4.03 16.64
N ARG A 81 -3.14 4.39 15.92
CA ARG A 81 -3.23 5.17 14.69
C ARG A 81 -3.77 4.32 13.54
N ILE A 82 -3.29 3.09 13.43
CA ILE A 82 -3.72 2.13 12.41
C ILE A 82 -5.18 1.73 12.66
N LEU A 83 -5.52 1.41 13.91
CA LEU A 83 -6.90 1.13 14.33
C LEU A 83 -7.83 2.31 14.06
N ALA A 84 -7.41 3.56 14.31
CA ALA A 84 -8.22 4.74 14.03
C ALA A 84 -8.52 4.89 12.52
N ILE A 85 -7.55 4.58 11.64
CA ILE A 85 -7.76 4.58 10.18
C ILE A 85 -8.73 3.47 9.79
N GLN A 86 -8.47 2.23 10.24
CA GLN A 86 -9.28 1.06 9.88
C GLN A 86 -10.73 1.25 10.34
N LYS A 87 -10.95 1.62 11.61
CA LYS A 87 -12.29 1.87 12.15
C LYS A 87 -13.00 3.03 11.44
N GLY A 88 -12.27 4.10 11.16
CA GLY A 88 -12.83 5.27 10.48
C GLY A 88 -13.27 4.99 9.04
N LEU A 89 -12.63 4.04 8.35
CA LEU A 89 -12.92 3.72 6.94
C LEU A 89 -13.79 2.47 6.74
N LEU A 90 -13.68 1.48 7.62
CA LEU A 90 -14.37 0.18 7.51
C LEU A 90 -15.49 0.00 8.54
N GLY A 91 -15.54 0.84 9.58
CA GLY A 91 -16.38 0.62 10.76
C GLY A 91 -15.69 -0.26 11.81
N ASP A 92 -16.37 -0.54 12.92
CA ASP A 92 -15.79 -1.27 14.05
C ASP A 92 -15.64 -2.79 13.84
N ASP A 93 -16.33 -3.36 12.84
CA ASP A 93 -16.33 -4.80 12.55
C ASP A 93 -15.63 -5.06 11.22
N PHE A 94 -14.32 -5.31 11.29
CA PHE A 94 -13.48 -5.65 10.15
C PHE A 94 -12.56 -6.83 10.50
N ASN A 95 -12.07 -7.52 9.46
CA ASN A 95 -11.15 -8.63 9.62
C ASN A 95 -9.81 -8.34 8.93
N TYR A 96 -8.72 -8.71 9.58
CA TYR A 96 -7.42 -8.78 8.94
C TYR A 96 -7.38 -9.99 7.98
N MET A 97 -6.93 -9.77 6.75
CA MET A 97 -6.90 -10.80 5.69
C MET A 97 -5.51 -11.36 5.41
N GLY A 98 -4.45 -10.69 5.85
CA GLY A 98 -3.07 -11.04 5.53
C GLY A 98 -2.24 -9.81 5.12
N SER A 99 -0.95 -10.03 4.96
CA SER A 99 0.03 -9.01 4.58
C SER A 99 1.11 -9.59 3.68
N ASP A 100 1.73 -8.73 2.90
CA ASP A 100 2.87 -9.02 2.06
C ASP A 100 4.03 -8.07 2.35
N GLY A 101 5.24 -8.61 2.44
CA GLY A 101 6.48 -7.84 2.52
C GLY A 101 7.27 -8.06 1.25
N ASN A 102 7.76 -6.96 0.66
CA ASN A 102 8.24 -6.95 -0.71
C ASN A 102 9.56 -6.22 -0.86
N TYR A 103 10.44 -6.82 -1.66
CA TYR A 103 11.45 -6.08 -2.40
C TYR A 103 11.04 -5.99 -3.85
N TYR A 104 10.89 -4.77 -4.37
CA TYR A 104 10.47 -4.53 -5.74
C TYR A 104 11.67 -4.33 -6.67
N VAL A 105 11.52 -4.81 -7.90
CA VAL A 105 12.46 -4.59 -9.00
C VAL A 105 11.64 -4.18 -10.23
N GLY A 106 12.01 -3.05 -10.84
CA GLY A 106 11.33 -2.52 -12.02
C GLY A 106 9.90 -2.04 -11.76
N ASP A 107 9.19 -1.74 -12.84
CA ASP A 107 7.82 -1.25 -12.78
C ASP A 107 6.82 -2.37 -12.50
N THR A 108 5.92 -2.14 -11.55
CA THR A 108 4.74 -2.99 -11.36
C THR A 108 3.64 -2.51 -12.31
N GLY A 109 3.09 -3.43 -13.10
CA GLY A 109 1.99 -3.11 -14.03
C GLY A 109 0.76 -2.61 -13.28
N TRP A 110 -0.01 -1.73 -13.92
CA TRP A 110 -1.26 -1.22 -13.33
C TRP A 110 -2.26 -2.34 -13.05
N HIS A 111 -2.81 -2.34 -11.84
CA HIS A 111 -3.82 -3.29 -11.41
C HIS A 111 -4.66 -2.68 -10.28
N SER A 112 -5.75 -3.37 -9.94
CA SER A 112 -6.45 -3.16 -8.67
C SER A 112 -6.31 -4.43 -7.84
N ASP A 113 -5.96 -4.27 -6.56
CA ASP A 113 -5.88 -5.39 -5.61
C ASP A 113 -7.26 -6.02 -5.31
N GLY A 114 -8.34 -5.31 -5.67
CA GLY A 114 -9.71 -5.83 -5.59
C GLY A 114 -10.64 -5.17 -6.60
N TRP A 115 -11.76 -5.82 -6.91
CA TRP A 115 -12.87 -5.22 -7.66
C TRP A 115 -14.16 -5.98 -7.37
N HIS A 116 -14.40 -6.23 -6.07
CA HIS A 116 -15.47 -7.11 -5.59
C HIS A 116 -16.70 -6.32 -5.17
N GLU A 117 -17.88 -6.89 -5.41
CA GLU A 117 -19.15 -6.35 -4.93
C GLU A 117 -19.35 -6.59 -3.44
N GLY A 118 -19.90 -5.60 -2.75
CA GLY A 118 -20.43 -5.76 -1.39
C GLY A 118 -19.39 -5.85 -0.27
N ILE A 119 -18.08 -5.79 -0.56
CA ILE A 119 -17.02 -5.83 0.44
C ILE A 119 -15.97 -4.76 0.15
N THR A 120 -15.83 -3.81 1.07
CA THR A 120 -14.75 -2.82 1.03
C THR A 120 -13.46 -3.44 1.56
N HIS A 121 -12.41 -3.43 0.74
CA HIS A 121 -11.08 -3.86 1.14
C HIS A 121 -10.21 -2.61 1.35
N LEU A 122 -9.47 -2.58 2.45
CA LEU A 122 -8.49 -1.53 2.74
C LEU A 122 -7.10 -2.16 2.82
N LYS A 123 -6.16 -1.61 2.04
CA LYS A 123 -4.74 -1.92 2.16
C LYS A 123 -4.02 -0.74 2.79
N ILE A 124 -3.23 -1.00 3.82
CA ILE A 124 -2.31 -0.04 4.42
C ILE A 124 -0.91 -0.49 4.02
N ALA A 125 -0.21 0.34 3.25
CA ALA A 125 1.14 0.08 2.79
C ALA A 125 2.15 0.95 3.55
N PHE A 126 3.23 0.33 3.99
CA PHE A 126 4.36 1.00 4.62
C PHE A 126 5.48 1.06 3.59
N TYR A 127 5.88 2.28 3.23
CA TYR A 127 7.05 2.48 2.38
C TYR A 127 8.26 2.70 3.27
N LEU A 128 9.16 1.73 3.25
CA LEU A 128 10.35 1.66 4.10
C LEU A 128 11.58 2.33 3.46
N ASP A 129 11.40 2.86 2.25
CA ASP A 129 12.40 3.59 1.49
C ASP A 129 11.97 5.03 1.19
N SER A 130 12.96 5.88 0.93
CA SER A 130 12.74 7.22 0.38
C SER A 130 12.56 7.12 -1.13
N LEU A 131 11.32 7.29 -1.62
CA LEU A 131 10.97 7.11 -3.02
C LEU A 131 10.36 8.38 -3.60
N THR A 132 10.75 8.70 -4.82
CA THR A 132 10.24 9.83 -5.59
C THR A 132 9.43 9.32 -6.78
N ARG A 133 8.79 10.24 -7.50
CA ARG A 133 8.14 9.93 -8.77
C ARG A 133 9.05 9.15 -9.73
N ASP A 134 10.34 9.44 -9.75
CA ASP A 134 11.27 8.87 -10.73
C ASP A 134 12.12 7.71 -10.14
N THR A 135 11.92 7.36 -8.87
CA THR A 135 12.63 6.26 -8.20
C THR A 135 11.71 5.15 -7.67
N GLY A 136 10.46 5.10 -8.15
CA GLY A 136 9.58 3.94 -7.93
C GLY A 136 8.53 4.11 -6.83
N CYS A 137 8.13 5.33 -6.48
CA CYS A 137 7.04 5.54 -5.53
C CYS A 137 5.70 4.99 -6.08
N LEU A 138 4.73 4.73 -5.18
CA LEU A 138 3.39 4.33 -5.59
C LEU A 138 2.74 5.38 -6.48
N ARG A 139 1.99 4.93 -7.48
CA ARG A 139 1.09 5.80 -8.24
C ARG A 139 -0.34 5.30 -8.13
N VAL A 140 -1.27 6.22 -7.99
CA VAL A 140 -2.71 5.93 -7.88
C VAL A 140 -3.50 6.79 -8.87
N ILE A 141 -4.62 6.27 -9.36
CA ILE A 141 -5.53 7.00 -10.25
C ILE A 141 -6.74 7.45 -9.42
N PRO A 142 -6.85 8.75 -9.07
CA PRO A 142 -7.91 9.20 -8.17
C PRO A 142 -9.30 8.91 -8.74
N GLY A 143 -10.16 8.30 -7.93
CA GLY A 143 -11.53 7.96 -8.33
C GLY A 143 -11.66 6.68 -9.16
N SER A 144 -10.57 5.96 -9.46
CA SER A 144 -10.65 4.67 -10.18
C SER A 144 -11.30 3.57 -9.36
N HIS A 145 -11.53 3.78 -8.06
CA HIS A 145 -12.25 2.87 -7.16
C HIS A 145 -13.78 3.03 -7.22
N LEU A 146 -14.30 4.11 -7.84
CA LEU A 146 -15.72 4.44 -7.89
C LEU A 146 -16.46 3.57 -8.92
N ARG A 147 -16.75 2.33 -8.55
CA ARG A 147 -17.50 1.35 -9.37
C ARG A 147 -18.82 1.93 -9.89
N ASP A 148 -19.29 1.37 -11.01
CA ASP A 148 -20.54 1.76 -11.67
C ASP A 148 -20.51 3.22 -12.19
N THR A 149 -19.30 3.75 -12.39
CA THR A 149 -19.09 5.03 -13.07
C THR A 149 -18.38 4.81 -14.40
N PRO A 150 -18.75 5.54 -15.47
CA PRO A 150 -18.11 5.37 -16.77
C PRO A 150 -16.59 5.55 -16.74
N TYR A 151 -16.09 6.42 -15.86
CA TYR A 151 -14.66 6.65 -15.69
C TYR A 151 -13.95 5.44 -15.11
N ALA A 152 -14.34 5.02 -13.90
CA ALA A 152 -13.66 3.94 -13.18
C ALA A 152 -13.75 2.60 -13.93
N ASP A 153 -14.92 2.29 -14.50
CA ASP A 153 -15.13 1.07 -15.28
C ASP A 153 -14.26 1.05 -16.55
N THR A 154 -14.07 2.21 -17.19
CA THR A 154 -13.16 2.34 -18.34
C THR A 154 -11.70 2.15 -17.93
N ILE A 155 -11.28 2.77 -16.83
CA ILE A 155 -9.92 2.59 -16.28
C ILE A 155 -9.70 1.10 -15.99
N MET A 156 -10.55 0.48 -15.18
CA MET A 156 -10.38 -0.93 -14.79
C MET A 156 -10.31 -1.90 -15.96
N LYS A 157 -11.10 -1.67 -17.02
CA LYS A 157 -11.12 -2.54 -18.19
C LYS A 157 -9.85 -2.41 -19.06
N LYS A 158 -9.24 -1.24 -19.10
CA LYS A 158 -8.22 -0.89 -20.12
C LYS A 158 -6.82 -0.68 -19.55
N ILE A 159 -6.69 -0.31 -18.29
CA ILE A 159 -5.44 0.19 -17.71
C ILE A 159 -4.29 -0.82 -17.76
N GLY A 160 -4.57 -2.12 -17.62
CA GLY A 160 -3.57 -3.19 -17.75
C GLY A 160 -2.99 -3.33 -19.16
N HIS A 161 -3.59 -2.68 -20.15
CA HIS A 161 -3.19 -2.65 -21.56
C HIS A 161 -3.09 -1.20 -22.09
N SER A 162 -2.60 -0.27 -21.27
CA SER A 162 -2.57 1.17 -21.57
C SER A 162 -1.90 1.53 -22.91
N VAL A 163 -0.89 0.78 -23.33
CA VAL A 163 -0.20 0.99 -24.60
C VAL A 163 -1.14 0.69 -25.78
N ASP A 164 -1.85 -0.44 -25.75
CA ASP A 164 -2.74 -0.83 -26.84
C ASP A 164 -4.03 0.02 -26.86
N GLU A 165 -4.54 0.36 -25.67
CA GLU A 165 -5.81 1.06 -25.51
C GLU A 165 -5.68 2.58 -25.72
N TRP A 166 -4.54 3.17 -25.35
CA TRP A 166 -4.34 4.63 -25.34
C TRP A 166 -3.00 5.10 -25.92
N GLY A 167 -2.09 4.20 -26.29
CA GLY A 167 -0.75 4.58 -26.76
C GLY A 167 0.15 5.16 -25.66
N LEU A 168 -0.12 4.84 -24.40
CA LEU A 168 0.63 5.34 -23.24
C LEU A 168 1.42 4.22 -22.58
N ALA A 169 2.72 4.43 -22.37
CA ALA A 169 3.50 3.60 -21.45
C ALA A 169 2.93 3.70 -20.02
N GLY A 170 3.27 2.73 -19.17
CA GLY A 170 2.70 2.64 -17.83
C GLY A 170 2.95 3.90 -16.98
N ASP A 171 4.14 4.46 -17.07
CA ASP A 171 4.57 5.69 -16.38
C ASP A 171 4.05 6.99 -17.00
N GLU A 172 3.51 6.93 -18.23
CA GLU A 172 2.88 8.06 -18.92
C GLU A 172 1.38 8.20 -18.58
N VAL A 173 0.77 7.18 -17.97
CA VAL A 173 -0.64 7.26 -17.55
C VAL A 173 -0.82 8.40 -16.52
N PRO A 174 -1.78 9.33 -16.72
CA PRO A 174 -2.08 10.38 -15.76
C PRO A 174 -2.49 9.81 -14.39
N ALA A 175 -1.66 10.03 -13.39
CA ALA A 175 -1.84 9.51 -12.04
C ALA A 175 -1.19 10.42 -10.99
N MET A 176 -1.58 10.24 -9.72
CA MET A 176 -0.91 10.88 -8.59
C MET A 176 0.27 10.02 -8.14
N ALA A 177 1.46 10.63 -8.09
CA ALA A 177 2.64 10.02 -7.48
C ALA A 177 2.65 10.30 -5.97
N LEU A 178 2.81 9.25 -5.17
CA LEU A 178 2.86 9.32 -3.72
C LEU A 178 4.30 9.14 -3.26
N GLU A 179 5.07 10.23 -3.29
CA GLU A 179 6.46 10.22 -2.82
C GLU A 179 6.54 9.94 -1.32
N THR A 180 7.58 9.22 -0.91
CA THR A 180 7.70 8.66 0.45
C THR A 180 9.03 8.99 1.08
N ASN A 181 9.00 9.17 2.40
CA ASN A 181 10.13 8.90 3.28
C ASN A 181 9.61 7.92 4.34
N PRO A 182 10.46 7.08 4.96
CA PRO A 182 10.00 6.16 5.99
C PRO A 182 9.39 6.90 7.18
N GLY A 183 8.24 6.40 7.65
CA GLY A 183 7.49 6.96 8.77
C GLY A 183 6.31 7.83 8.39
#